data_AF-A0AAV8HF13-F1
#
_entry.id   AF-A0AAV8HF13-F1
#
_cell.length_a   1.000
_cell.length_b   1.000
_cell.length_c   1.000
_cell.angle_alpha   90.00
_cell.angle_beta   90.00
_cell.angle_gamma   90.00
#
_symmetry.space_group_name_H-M   'P 1'
#
loop_
_entity.id
_entity.type
_entity.pdbx_description
1 polymer ?
#
loop_
_entity_poly.entity_id
_entity_poly.type
_entity_poly.pdbx_seq_one_letter_code
_entity_poly.pdbx_strand_id
1 'polypeptide(L)'
;MSTVDKMLIKGIRSFDPENKHVIAFFKPLTLIVGSNGAGKTTIIECLKLSCTGELPPNSRSGQSFIHDPKVSGETETKGQIKLRFKTAAGKDVVCIRSFQLTQKASKMEFKAIESVLQTINPHTGEKVCLSYRCADMDREIPALMGVSKAILENVIFVHQDESNWPLQDPSTLKKKFDDIFSATRYTKALEVIKKLHKDQVQEIKTYKLKLENLQTVKDAAFKLRDNMSQDQEKSEALKVQMKDLEGSIEGTDMKIMQTETTLKELRKLQDQISTHTTARSTLFKLQQTQYAALAEENEDTDEELKEWQTKFEERIALLETKINKLEREVSDEETDSTLLSQSINDSMREIGKLQAEAEAHMISRHKRDSAIGDIFRKHNIGSLPELPFTNDVAGSLTNRIKARLMDLNKELTEKKRSNEKELDFAWERYKSVTARCYEMEGQKQAKIESMSNIERRIREKENERDGAEIELSSLNLSHIDDREKNLQIEVEKKTLILTERDYESNINQKRTEIFSLEQKIKALHREKDVLASDSDDRVALRLKKEDKHVPTPYVCSRQL
;
A
#
# COMPACT_ATOMS: atom_id res chain seq x y z
N MET A 1 -24.86 -24.68 31.37
CA MET A 1 -23.92 -24.45 32.48
C MET A 1 -22.63 -25.16 32.14
N SER A 2 -21.51 -24.44 32.13
CA SER A 2 -20.19 -25.00 31.80
C SER A 2 -19.67 -25.86 32.94
N THR A 3 -19.09 -27.03 32.64
CA THR A 3 -18.58 -27.95 33.67
C THR A 3 -17.29 -28.61 33.24
N VAL A 4 -16.36 -28.82 34.17
CA VAL A 4 -15.18 -29.68 33.96
C VAL A 4 -15.54 -31.12 34.29
N ASP A 5 -15.16 -32.06 33.43
CA ASP A 5 -15.60 -33.46 33.54
C ASP A 5 -14.44 -34.40 33.84
N LYS A 6 -13.36 -34.34 33.05
CA LYS A 6 -12.21 -35.24 33.19
C LYS A 6 -10.90 -34.51 32.87
N MET A 7 -9.83 -34.85 33.59
CA MET A 7 -8.49 -34.34 33.31
C MET A 7 -7.44 -35.45 33.38
N LEU A 8 -6.49 -35.42 32.44
CA LEU A 8 -5.29 -36.26 32.43
C LEU A 8 -4.07 -35.34 32.51
N ILE A 9 -3.17 -35.63 33.45
CA ILE A 9 -1.91 -34.90 33.65
C ILE A 9 -0.75 -35.87 33.43
N LYS A 10 0.19 -35.50 32.58
CA LYS A 10 1.42 -36.26 32.28
C LYS A 10 2.64 -35.36 32.36
N GLY A 11 3.73 -35.82 32.97
CA GLY A 11 5.01 -35.12 32.97
C GLY A 11 4.98 -33.71 33.58
N ILE A 12 4.10 -33.49 34.57
CA ILE A 12 3.97 -32.21 35.29
C ILE A 12 4.30 -32.44 36.76
N ARG A 13 5.32 -31.75 37.30
CA ARG A 13 5.80 -31.90 38.69
C ARG A 13 5.92 -33.38 39.10
N SER A 14 5.12 -33.84 40.07
CA SER A 14 5.13 -35.22 40.59
C SER A 14 4.38 -36.22 39.72
N PHE A 15 3.70 -35.79 38.65
CA PHE A 15 3.02 -36.67 37.73
C PHE A 15 3.99 -37.22 36.68
N ASP A 16 4.12 -38.53 36.66
CA ASP A 16 4.96 -39.28 35.74
C ASP A 16 4.61 -38.97 34.26
N PRO A 17 5.59 -38.88 33.34
CA PRO A 17 5.34 -38.72 31.90
C PRO A 17 4.45 -39.81 31.29
N GLU A 18 4.54 -41.04 31.80
CA GLU A 18 3.76 -42.20 31.37
C GLU A 18 2.44 -42.38 32.12
N ASN A 19 2.07 -41.43 33.00
CA ASN A 19 0.86 -41.49 33.80
C ASN A 19 -0.41 -41.71 32.96
N LYS A 20 -1.17 -42.77 33.25
CA LYS A 20 -2.45 -43.10 32.58
C LYS A 20 -3.68 -42.78 33.42
N HIS A 21 -3.50 -42.29 34.65
CA HIS A 21 -4.60 -42.03 35.57
C HIS A 21 -5.37 -40.76 35.18
N VAL A 22 -6.68 -40.91 34.98
CA VAL A 22 -7.60 -39.82 34.65
C VAL A 22 -8.35 -39.41 35.91
N ILE A 23 -8.35 -38.12 36.21
CA ILE A 23 -9.12 -37.52 37.29
C ILE A 23 -10.51 -37.20 36.74
N ALA A 24 -11.55 -37.69 37.41
CA ALA A 24 -12.94 -37.34 37.10
C ALA A 24 -13.46 -36.31 38.11
N PHE A 25 -14.10 -35.26 37.61
CA PHE A 25 -14.75 -34.24 38.42
C PHE A 25 -16.24 -34.52 38.52
N PHE A 26 -16.74 -34.59 39.75
CA PHE A 26 -18.12 -34.90 40.09
C PHE A 26 -18.89 -33.65 40.51
N LYS A 27 -20.21 -33.70 40.33
CA LYS A 27 -21.15 -32.63 40.68
C LYS A 27 -22.00 -33.07 41.88
N PRO A 28 -22.34 -32.16 42.81
CA PRO A 28 -21.90 -30.76 42.87
C PRO A 28 -20.51 -30.58 43.50
N LEU A 29 -19.94 -31.62 44.12
CA LEU A 29 -18.70 -31.56 44.90
C LEU A 29 -17.71 -32.65 44.47
N THR A 30 -16.45 -32.28 44.33
CA THR A 30 -15.32 -33.21 44.16
C THR A 30 -14.33 -33.01 45.31
N LEU A 31 -14.10 -34.06 46.10
CA LEU A 31 -13.15 -34.03 47.22
C LEU A 31 -11.80 -34.63 46.78
N ILE A 32 -10.72 -33.85 46.86
CA ILE A 32 -9.36 -34.29 46.53
C ILE A 32 -8.54 -34.32 47.81
N VAL A 33 -8.24 -35.52 48.31
CA VAL A 33 -7.45 -35.76 49.53
C VAL A 33 -6.16 -36.51 49.22
N GLY A 34 -5.17 -36.36 50.09
CA GLY A 34 -3.86 -37.00 49.95
C GLY A 34 -2.83 -36.36 50.87
N SER A 35 -1.68 -37.02 51.06
CA SER A 35 -0.57 -36.50 51.85
C SER A 35 0.02 -35.20 51.25
N ASN A 36 0.81 -34.48 52.04
CA ASN A 36 1.57 -33.33 51.52
C ASN A 36 2.56 -33.81 50.46
N GLY A 37 2.65 -33.08 49.35
CA GLY A 37 3.46 -33.49 48.19
C GLY A 37 2.76 -34.47 47.23
N ALA A 38 1.55 -34.96 47.52
CA ALA A 38 0.81 -35.87 46.63
C ALA A 38 0.33 -35.22 45.30
N GLY A 39 0.63 -33.95 45.03
CA GLY A 39 0.25 -33.26 43.80
C GLY A 39 -1.14 -32.62 43.80
N LYS A 40 -1.81 -32.47 44.96
CA LYS A 40 -3.13 -31.83 45.08
C LYS A 40 -3.17 -30.42 44.47
N THR A 41 -2.22 -29.57 44.87
CA THR A 41 -2.11 -28.20 44.35
C THR A 41 -1.81 -28.20 42.85
N THR A 42 -0.96 -29.13 42.38
CA THR A 42 -0.65 -29.31 40.95
C THR A 42 -1.90 -29.59 40.10
N ILE A 43 -2.90 -30.31 40.63
CA ILE A 43 -4.16 -30.54 39.91
C ILE A 43 -4.87 -29.21 39.64
N ILE A 44 -4.91 -28.30 40.63
CA ILE A 44 -5.53 -26.97 40.48
C ILE A 44 -4.70 -26.08 39.54
N GLU A 45 -3.37 -26.13 39.64
CA GLU A 45 -2.48 -25.44 38.69
C GLU A 45 -2.71 -25.90 37.24
N CYS A 46 -2.88 -27.21 37.02
CA CYS A 46 -3.18 -27.75 35.70
C CYS A 46 -4.54 -27.29 35.17
N LEU A 47 -5.55 -27.16 36.05
CA LEU A 47 -6.85 -26.57 35.68
C LEU A 47 -6.70 -25.09 35.30
N LYS A 48 -6.00 -24.30 36.11
CA LYS A 48 -5.71 -22.88 35.86
C LYS A 48 -5.01 -22.72 34.50
N LEU A 49 -3.92 -23.44 34.28
CA LEU A 49 -3.12 -23.37 33.06
C LEU A 49 -3.90 -23.83 31.83
N SER A 50 -4.70 -24.90 31.95
CA SER A 50 -5.53 -25.38 30.84
C SER A 50 -6.53 -24.32 30.39
N CYS A 51 -7.17 -23.62 31.34
CA CYS A 51 -8.23 -22.66 31.06
C CYS A 51 -7.74 -21.26 30.69
N THR A 52 -6.60 -20.82 31.23
CA THR A 52 -6.14 -19.41 31.15
C THR A 52 -4.80 -19.22 30.43
N GLY A 53 -4.01 -20.30 30.29
CA GLY A 53 -2.64 -20.24 29.77
C GLY A 53 -1.60 -19.73 30.75
N GLU A 54 -2.00 -19.30 31.95
CA GLU A 54 -1.09 -18.78 32.96
C GLU A 54 -0.36 -19.90 33.71
N LEU A 55 0.97 -19.80 33.78
CA LEU A 55 1.80 -20.70 34.57
C LEU A 55 1.64 -20.42 36.07
N PRO A 56 1.81 -21.43 36.94
CA PRO A 56 1.76 -21.21 38.37
C PRO A 56 2.85 -20.24 38.83
N PRO A 57 2.62 -19.47 39.91
CA PRO A 57 3.64 -18.60 40.49
C PRO A 57 4.87 -19.42 40.89
N ASN A 58 6.03 -18.77 40.91
CA ASN A 58 7.32 -19.39 41.27
C ASN A 58 7.81 -20.50 40.34
N SER A 59 7.29 -20.61 39.11
CA SER A 59 7.62 -21.70 38.17
C SER A 59 8.94 -21.54 37.36
N ARG A 60 9.80 -20.57 37.68
CA ARG A 60 11.06 -20.24 36.95
C ARG A 60 10.89 -20.29 35.42
N SER A 61 9.93 -19.52 34.89
CA SER A 61 9.59 -19.52 33.45
C SER A 61 9.15 -20.88 32.90
N GLY A 62 8.44 -21.68 33.70
CA GLY A 62 7.85 -22.98 33.33
C GLY A 62 8.75 -24.19 33.60
N GLN A 63 10.03 -23.98 33.94
CA GLN A 63 11.00 -25.06 34.14
C GLN A 63 10.63 -25.98 35.32
N SER A 64 10.24 -25.42 36.46
CA SER A 64 9.90 -26.22 37.64
C SER A 64 8.46 -26.75 37.64
N PHE A 65 7.71 -26.47 36.57
CA PHE A 65 6.36 -26.98 36.38
C PHE A 65 6.36 -28.33 35.65
N ILE A 66 7.27 -28.52 34.70
CA ILE A 66 7.46 -29.81 34.02
C ILE A 66 8.27 -30.75 34.91
N HIS A 67 7.98 -32.05 34.84
CA HIS A 67 8.76 -33.06 35.56
C HIS A 67 10.24 -32.96 35.13
N ASP A 68 11.16 -32.97 36.10
CA ASP A 68 12.58 -32.74 35.84
C ASP A 68 13.19 -33.97 35.13
N PRO A 69 13.75 -33.82 33.91
CA PRO A 69 14.37 -34.92 33.17
C PRO A 69 15.49 -35.63 33.94
N LYS A 70 16.15 -34.93 34.88
CA LYS A 70 17.19 -35.53 35.73
C LYS A 70 16.68 -36.61 36.66
N VAL A 71 15.39 -36.56 37.03
CA VAL A 71 14.79 -37.55 37.94
C VAL A 71 14.54 -38.87 37.21
N SER A 72 14.20 -38.81 35.91
CA SER A 72 14.04 -40.00 35.05
C SER A 72 15.33 -40.46 34.36
N GLY A 73 16.41 -39.67 34.43
CA GLY A 73 17.67 -39.95 33.73
C GLY A 73 17.61 -39.70 32.22
N GLU A 74 16.62 -38.94 31.76
CA GLU A 74 16.41 -38.61 30.35
C GLU A 74 16.94 -37.21 30.01
N THR A 75 17.20 -36.94 28.73
CA THR A 75 17.66 -35.62 28.26
C THR A 75 16.50 -34.65 28.00
N GLU A 76 15.27 -35.16 27.94
CA GLU A 76 14.07 -34.40 27.66
C GLU A 76 12.87 -35.03 28.38
N THR A 77 11.97 -34.19 28.88
CA THR A 77 10.67 -34.64 29.41
C THR A 77 9.53 -33.88 28.74
N LYS A 78 8.51 -34.60 28.31
CA LYS A 78 7.30 -34.05 27.69
C LYS A 78 6.16 -34.01 28.70
N GLY A 79 5.65 -32.81 28.94
CA GLY A 79 4.46 -32.58 29.76
C GLY A 79 3.22 -32.45 28.89
N GLN A 80 2.10 -33.01 29.34
CA GLN A 80 0.83 -32.85 28.64
C GLN A 80 -0.33 -32.79 29.63
N ILE A 81 -1.23 -31.84 29.42
CA ILE A 81 -2.47 -31.70 30.18
C ILE A 81 -3.62 -31.83 29.20
N LYS A 82 -4.50 -32.81 29.40
CA LYS A 82 -5.74 -32.96 28.64
C LYS A 82 -6.92 -32.69 29.56
N LEU A 83 -7.68 -31.63 29.30
CA LEU A 83 -8.86 -31.25 30.06
C LEU A 83 -10.10 -31.40 29.18
N ARG A 84 -11.06 -32.23 29.62
CA ARG A 84 -12.40 -32.30 29.04
C ARG A 84 -13.34 -31.44 29.86
N PHE A 85 -14.05 -30.55 29.18
CA PHE A 85 -15.07 -29.70 29.76
C PHE A 85 -16.24 -29.55 28.81
N LYS A 86 -17.40 -29.24 29.37
CA LYS A 86 -18.61 -28.87 28.66
C LYS A 86 -18.70 -27.35 28.60
N THR A 87 -18.91 -26.83 27.39
CA THR A 87 -19.05 -25.40 27.10
C THR A 87 -20.35 -24.81 27.66
N ALA A 88 -20.48 -23.48 27.65
CA ALA A 88 -21.72 -22.81 28.06
C ALA A 88 -22.93 -23.27 27.22
N ALA A 89 -22.69 -23.57 25.93
CA ALA A 89 -23.66 -24.11 24.98
C ALA A 89 -23.91 -25.63 25.10
N GLY A 90 -23.32 -26.30 26.10
CA GLY A 90 -23.55 -27.73 26.36
C GLY A 90 -22.75 -28.71 25.49
N LYS A 91 -21.84 -28.22 24.63
CA LYS A 91 -20.97 -29.05 23.78
C LYS A 91 -19.74 -29.54 24.54
N ASP A 92 -19.32 -30.78 24.29
CA ASP A 92 -18.13 -31.38 24.89
C ASP A 92 -16.86 -30.99 24.12
N VAL A 93 -15.91 -30.42 24.84
CA VAL A 93 -14.63 -29.93 24.30
C VAL A 93 -13.47 -30.52 25.11
N VAL A 94 -12.40 -30.89 24.42
CA VAL A 94 -11.15 -31.36 25.00
C VAL A 94 -10.04 -30.37 24.64
N CYS A 95 -9.48 -29.72 25.65
CA CYS A 95 -8.29 -28.90 25.55
C CYS A 95 -7.06 -29.75 25.85
N ILE A 96 -6.05 -29.71 24.96
CA ILE A 96 -4.77 -30.37 25.15
C ILE A 96 -3.68 -29.31 25.12
N ARG A 97 -2.92 -29.16 26.21
CA ARG A 97 -1.71 -28.33 26.24
C ARG A 97 -0.49 -29.22 26.40
N SER A 98 0.49 -29.04 25.53
CA SER A 98 1.71 -29.85 25.51
C SER A 98 2.92 -28.96 25.74
N PHE A 99 3.89 -29.48 26.50
CA PHE A 99 5.08 -28.76 26.93
C PHE A 99 6.29 -29.69 26.83
N GLN A 100 7.47 -29.12 26.65
CA GLN A 100 8.73 -29.84 26.57
C GLN A 100 9.76 -29.13 27.43
N LEU A 101 10.47 -29.91 28.23
CA LEU A 101 11.61 -29.45 29.00
C LEU A 101 12.84 -30.24 28.55
N THR A 102 13.80 -29.55 27.95
CA THR A 102 15.04 -30.16 27.45
C THR A 102 16.22 -29.75 28.31
N GLN A 103 17.02 -30.73 28.74
CA GLN A 103 18.28 -30.49 29.43
C GLN A 103 19.39 -30.20 28.40
N LYS A 104 19.79 -28.93 28.29
CA LYS A 104 21.00 -28.54 27.54
C LYS A 104 22.22 -28.55 28.46
N ALA A 105 23.42 -28.49 27.88
CA ALA A 105 24.70 -28.58 28.59
C ALA A 105 24.84 -27.66 29.82
N SER A 106 24.25 -26.46 29.78
CA SER A 106 24.36 -25.45 30.86
C SER A 106 23.03 -25.01 31.45
N LYS A 107 21.89 -25.30 30.82
CA LYS A 107 20.57 -24.79 31.25
C LYS A 107 19.43 -25.73 30.87
N MET A 108 18.35 -25.67 31.65
CA MET A 108 17.06 -26.25 31.27
C MET A 108 16.33 -25.30 30.32
N GLU A 109 15.82 -25.82 29.20
CA GLU A 109 15.04 -25.05 28.23
C GLU A 109 13.59 -25.53 28.24
N PHE A 110 12.68 -24.66 28.69
CA PHE A 110 11.24 -24.88 28.62
C PHE A 110 10.68 -24.38 27.29
N LYS A 111 9.84 -25.19 26.65
CA LYS A 111 9.15 -24.87 25.41
C LYS A 111 7.69 -25.29 25.51
N ALA A 112 6.77 -24.34 25.33
CA ALA A 112 5.37 -24.66 25.05
C ALA A 112 5.27 -25.19 23.61
N ILE A 113 4.72 -26.39 23.47
CA ILE A 113 4.47 -27.01 22.17
C ILE A 113 3.05 -26.59 21.70
N GLU A 114 2.64 -27.11 20.55
CA GLU A 114 1.30 -27.00 20.01
C GLU A 114 0.22 -27.39 21.04
N SER A 115 -0.78 -26.53 21.14
CA SER A 115 -1.97 -26.75 21.96
C SER A 115 -3.13 -27.05 21.01
N VAL A 116 -3.91 -28.08 21.33
CA VAL A 116 -4.95 -28.63 20.45
C VAL A 116 -6.30 -28.54 21.15
N LEU A 117 -7.29 -28.01 20.44
CA LEU A 117 -8.67 -27.98 20.89
C LEU A 117 -9.49 -28.98 20.06
N GLN A 118 -10.04 -30.00 20.71
CA GLN A 118 -10.89 -30.99 20.04
C GLN A 118 -12.34 -30.76 20.46
N THR A 119 -13.22 -30.58 19.49
CA THR A 119 -14.67 -30.53 19.73
C THR A 119 -15.28 -31.85 19.31
N ILE A 120 -16.12 -32.42 20.15
CA ILE A 120 -16.85 -33.65 19.83
C ILE A 120 -18.25 -33.23 19.36
N ASN A 121 -18.60 -33.59 18.12
CA ASN A 121 -19.94 -33.34 17.62
C ASN A 121 -20.93 -34.30 18.32
N PRO A 122 -21.91 -33.82 19.09
CA PRO A 122 -22.83 -34.67 19.86
C PRO A 122 -23.73 -35.56 18.98
N HIS A 123 -23.94 -35.22 17.71
CA HIS A 123 -24.85 -35.95 16.82
C HIS A 123 -24.13 -36.97 15.93
N THR A 124 -22.87 -36.71 15.55
CA THR A 124 -22.09 -37.62 14.70
C THR A 124 -21.03 -38.41 15.45
N GLY A 125 -20.69 -38.01 16.69
CA GLY A 125 -19.58 -38.58 17.46
C GLY A 125 -18.19 -38.23 16.89
N GLU A 126 -18.15 -37.43 15.81
CA GLU A 126 -16.91 -37.07 15.12
C GLU A 126 -16.09 -36.07 15.94
N LYS A 127 -14.78 -36.33 16.03
CA LYS A 127 -13.83 -35.48 16.76
C LYS A 127 -13.19 -34.50 15.78
N VAL A 128 -13.64 -33.25 15.80
CA VAL A 128 -13.03 -32.19 15.01
C VAL A 128 -11.89 -31.59 15.82
N CYS A 129 -10.66 -31.75 15.33
CA CYS A 129 -9.46 -31.21 15.96
C CYS A 129 -9.08 -29.89 15.29
N LEU A 130 -9.10 -28.81 16.05
CA LEU A 130 -8.62 -27.50 15.65
C LEU A 130 -7.30 -27.23 16.38
N SER A 131 -6.21 -27.13 15.63
CA SER A 131 -4.95 -26.66 16.17
C SER A 131 -4.96 -25.13 16.18
N TYR A 132 -4.64 -24.55 17.33
CA TYR A 132 -4.56 -23.11 17.55
C TYR A 132 -3.17 -22.73 18.05
N ARG A 133 -2.75 -21.49 17.80
CA ARG A 133 -1.59 -20.94 18.52
C ARG A 133 -1.97 -20.77 19.99
N CYS A 134 -1.00 -20.89 20.90
CA CYS A 134 -1.24 -20.79 22.34
C CYS A 134 -2.00 -19.51 22.74
N ALA A 135 -1.67 -18.36 22.12
CA ALA A 135 -2.32 -17.08 22.38
C ALA A 135 -3.80 -17.05 21.99
N ASP A 136 -4.19 -17.80 20.95
CA ASP A 136 -5.58 -17.89 20.52
C ASP A 136 -6.37 -18.81 21.48
N MET A 137 -5.76 -19.89 21.97
CA MET A 137 -6.40 -20.76 22.97
C MET A 137 -6.67 -20.06 24.31
N ASP A 138 -5.77 -19.20 24.74
CA ASP A 138 -5.92 -18.42 25.98
C ASP A 138 -7.12 -17.46 25.92
N ARG A 139 -7.59 -17.13 24.70
CA ARG A 139 -8.80 -16.33 24.45
C ARG A 139 -10.03 -17.20 24.22
N GLU A 140 -9.90 -18.27 23.43
CA GLU A 140 -11.02 -19.12 23.01
C GLU A 140 -11.56 -19.99 24.15
N ILE A 141 -10.71 -20.55 25.03
CA ILE A 141 -11.19 -21.42 26.11
C ILE A 141 -12.09 -20.66 27.11
N PRO A 142 -11.68 -19.50 27.65
CA PRO A 142 -12.57 -18.70 28.51
C PRO A 142 -13.90 -18.35 27.81
N ALA A 143 -13.85 -18.00 26.52
CA ALA A 143 -15.04 -17.69 25.73
C ALA A 143 -15.98 -18.90 25.60
N LEU A 144 -15.45 -20.09 25.32
CA LEU A 144 -16.21 -21.34 25.24
C LEU A 144 -16.78 -21.77 26.61
N MET A 145 -16.06 -21.50 27.70
CA MET A 145 -16.57 -21.70 29.06
C MET A 145 -17.59 -20.64 29.46
N GLY A 146 -17.72 -19.52 28.73
CA GLY A 146 -18.64 -18.43 29.05
C GLY A 146 -18.23 -17.63 30.30
N VAL A 147 -16.95 -17.66 30.67
CA VAL A 147 -16.40 -16.98 31.85
C VAL A 147 -15.17 -16.19 31.45
N SER A 148 -14.97 -14.98 31.98
CA SER A 148 -13.80 -14.18 31.63
C SER A 148 -12.50 -14.83 32.15
N LYS A 149 -11.39 -14.63 31.44
CA LYS A 149 -10.06 -15.11 31.86
C LYS A 149 -9.74 -14.67 33.29
N ALA A 150 -10.03 -13.41 33.63
CA ALA A 150 -9.79 -12.84 34.95
C ALA A 150 -10.59 -13.55 36.06
N ILE A 151 -11.82 -14.00 35.80
CA ILE A 151 -12.61 -14.75 36.78
C ILE A 151 -12.04 -16.18 36.94
N LEU A 152 -11.66 -16.83 35.84
CA LEU A 152 -11.02 -18.15 35.91
C LEU A 152 -9.71 -18.12 36.71
N GLU A 153 -8.94 -17.04 36.56
CA GLU A 153 -7.63 -16.88 37.21
C GLU A 153 -7.72 -16.41 38.67
N ASN A 154 -8.56 -15.40 38.96
CA ASN A 154 -8.58 -14.69 40.24
C ASN A 154 -9.71 -15.12 41.18
N VAL A 155 -10.67 -15.93 40.71
CA VAL A 155 -11.82 -16.37 41.51
C VAL A 155 -11.98 -17.90 41.50
N ILE A 156 -11.94 -18.56 40.34
CA ILE A 156 -12.25 -20.00 40.23
C ILE A 156 -11.03 -20.88 40.51
N PHE A 157 -9.93 -20.67 39.78
CA PHE A 157 -8.70 -21.47 39.90
C PHE A 157 -7.55 -20.66 40.49
N VAL A 158 -7.82 -20.00 41.62
CA VAL A 158 -6.82 -19.20 42.34
C VAL A 158 -5.72 -20.11 42.86
N HIS A 159 -4.47 -19.68 42.71
CA HIS A 159 -3.34 -20.42 43.26
C HIS A 159 -3.35 -20.36 44.79
N GLN A 160 -2.89 -21.42 45.45
CA GLN A 160 -2.87 -21.50 46.92
C GLN A 160 -2.14 -20.31 47.55
N ASP A 161 -0.96 -19.97 47.02
CA ASP A 161 -0.13 -18.84 47.48
C ASP A 161 -0.77 -17.46 47.21
N GLU A 162 -1.74 -17.38 46.30
CA GLU A 162 -2.42 -16.14 45.90
C GLU A 162 -3.84 -16.04 46.46
N SER A 163 -4.31 -17.04 47.21
CA SER A 163 -5.69 -17.15 47.69
C SER A 163 -6.13 -16.01 48.63
N ASN A 164 -5.18 -15.37 49.29
CA ASN A 164 -5.40 -14.24 50.19
C ASN A 164 -5.35 -12.88 49.48
N TRP A 165 -5.36 -12.82 48.14
CA TRP A 165 -5.34 -11.56 47.39
C TRP A 165 -6.44 -10.55 47.80
N PRO A 166 -7.64 -10.94 48.28
CA PRO A 166 -8.62 -9.96 48.76
C PRO A 166 -8.19 -9.20 50.03
N LEU A 167 -7.22 -9.74 50.77
CA LEU A 167 -6.65 -9.16 51.99
C LEU A 167 -5.31 -8.45 51.74
N GLN A 168 -4.83 -8.43 50.50
CA GLN A 168 -3.60 -7.75 50.14
C GLN A 168 -3.80 -6.23 50.06
N ASP A 169 -2.71 -5.52 49.79
CA ASP A 169 -2.69 -4.07 49.74
C ASP A 169 -3.70 -3.49 48.72
N PRO A 170 -4.17 -2.25 48.91
CA PRO A 170 -5.18 -1.65 48.05
C PRO A 170 -4.82 -1.60 46.57
N SER A 171 -3.53 -1.58 46.21
CA SER A 171 -3.09 -1.51 44.81
C SER A 171 -3.26 -2.85 44.11
N THR A 172 -2.86 -3.95 44.76
CA THR A 172 -3.04 -5.31 44.25
C THR A 172 -4.52 -5.67 44.18
N LEU A 173 -5.28 -5.30 45.21
CA LEU A 173 -6.73 -5.47 45.26
C LEU A 173 -7.40 -4.76 44.09
N LYS A 174 -7.13 -3.46 43.91
CA LYS A 174 -7.69 -2.66 42.82
C LYS A 174 -7.36 -3.24 41.46
N LYS A 175 -6.13 -3.69 41.23
CA LYS A 175 -5.73 -4.32 39.96
C LYS A 175 -6.56 -5.56 39.66
N LYS A 176 -6.72 -6.47 40.63
CA LYS A 176 -7.53 -7.69 40.47
C LYS A 176 -9.02 -7.37 40.25
N PHE A 177 -9.55 -6.35 40.93
CA PHE A 177 -10.91 -5.83 40.69
C PHE A 177 -11.07 -5.26 39.28
N ASP A 178 -10.15 -4.40 38.85
CA ASP A 178 -10.15 -3.78 37.51
C ASP A 178 -10.07 -4.85 36.40
N ASP A 179 -9.30 -5.92 36.62
CA ASP A 179 -9.20 -7.07 35.71
C ASP A 179 -10.50 -7.89 35.69
N ILE A 180 -11.12 -8.15 36.85
CA ILE A 180 -12.40 -8.89 36.96
C ILE A 180 -13.54 -8.13 36.29
N PHE A 181 -13.66 -6.83 36.55
CA PHE A 181 -14.74 -5.98 36.03
C PHE A 181 -14.44 -5.42 34.63
N SER A 182 -13.22 -5.61 34.10
CA SER A 182 -12.79 -5.10 32.79
C SER A 182 -13.04 -3.59 32.60
N ALA A 183 -13.09 -2.83 33.70
CA ALA A 183 -13.46 -1.41 33.69
C ALA A 183 -12.43 -0.53 32.95
N THR A 184 -11.19 -1.01 32.85
CA THR A 184 -10.07 -0.31 32.21
C THR A 184 -10.24 -0.08 30.71
N ARG A 185 -11.03 -0.91 30.01
CA ARG A 185 -11.31 -0.72 28.57
C ARG A 185 -12.10 0.55 28.31
N TYR A 186 -13.14 0.80 29.10
CA TYR A 186 -13.97 2.00 28.96
C TYR A 186 -13.21 3.26 29.35
N THR A 187 -12.40 3.20 30.41
CA THR A 187 -11.55 4.33 30.82
C THR A 187 -10.56 4.72 29.73
N LYS A 188 -9.88 3.74 29.12
CA LYS A 188 -8.96 3.98 27.99
C LYS A 188 -9.67 4.54 26.76
N ALA A 189 -10.85 4.03 26.42
CA ALA A 189 -11.64 4.56 25.31
C ALA A 189 -12.00 6.05 25.53
N LEU A 190 -12.41 6.40 26.76
CA LEU A 190 -12.69 7.80 27.14
C LEU A 190 -11.45 8.70 27.05
N GLU A 191 -10.28 8.22 27.46
CA GLU A 191 -9.01 8.96 27.32
C GLU A 191 -8.68 9.24 25.85
N VAL A 192 -8.86 8.25 24.97
CA VAL A 192 -8.66 8.42 23.51
C VAL A 192 -9.63 9.45 22.93
N ILE A 193 -10.92 9.39 23.32
CA ILE A 193 -11.92 10.37 22.88
C ILE A 193 -11.56 11.79 23.34
N LYS A 194 -11.15 11.95 24.61
CA LYS A 194 -10.71 13.25 25.14
C LYS A 194 -9.51 13.80 24.38
N LYS A 195 -8.55 12.94 24.03
CA LYS A 195 -7.38 13.32 23.25
C LYS A 195 -7.78 13.80 21.85
N LEU A 196 -8.61 13.04 21.14
CA LEU A 196 -9.11 13.42 19.80
C LEU A 196 -9.86 14.75 19.81
N HIS A 197 -10.71 14.98 20.81
CA HIS A 197 -11.42 16.25 20.97
C HIS A 197 -10.43 17.42 21.13
N LYS A 198 -9.39 17.26 21.96
CA LYS A 198 -8.36 18.29 22.17
C LYS A 198 -7.61 18.60 20.87
N ASP A 199 -7.23 17.57 20.12
CA ASP A 199 -6.50 17.71 18.86
C ASP A 199 -7.36 18.44 17.80
N GLN A 200 -8.64 18.07 17.66
CA GLN A 200 -9.57 18.77 16.76
C GLN A 200 -9.77 20.24 17.12
N VAL A 201 -9.90 20.57 18.41
CA VAL A 201 -10.03 21.96 18.86
C VAL A 201 -8.79 22.78 18.48
N GLN A 202 -7.60 22.18 18.55
CA GLN A 202 -6.35 22.83 18.15
C GLN A 202 -6.28 23.05 16.62
N GLU A 203 -6.71 22.07 15.83
CA GLU A 203 -6.81 22.23 14.37
C GLU A 203 -7.79 23.34 13.99
N ILE A 204 -8.97 23.38 14.59
CA ILE A 204 -9.98 24.43 14.34
C ILE A 204 -9.39 25.83 14.61
N LYS A 205 -8.64 26.01 15.71
CA LYS A 205 -7.96 27.29 15.99
C LYS A 205 -6.96 27.65 14.90
N THR A 206 -6.18 26.68 14.43
CA THR A 206 -5.19 26.87 13.38
C THR A 206 -5.85 27.26 12.05
N TYR A 207 -6.97 26.61 11.70
CA TYR A 207 -7.72 26.94 10.48
C TYR A 207 -8.39 28.31 10.56
N LYS A 208 -8.93 28.70 11.73
CA LYS A 208 -9.46 30.06 11.94
C LYS A 208 -8.39 31.13 11.71
N LEU A 209 -7.19 30.94 12.26
CA LEU A 209 -6.08 31.88 12.05
C LEU A 209 -5.66 31.94 10.57
N LYS A 210 -5.60 30.79 9.89
CA LYS A 210 -5.31 30.75 8.44
C LYS A 210 -6.37 31.49 7.63
N LEU A 211 -7.65 31.33 7.97
CA LEU A 211 -8.76 32.00 7.30
C LEU A 211 -8.63 33.52 7.43
N GLU A 212 -8.39 34.02 8.64
CA GLU A 212 -8.21 35.46 8.91
C GLU A 212 -7.02 36.05 8.13
N ASN A 213 -5.89 35.34 8.11
CA ASN A 213 -4.72 35.74 7.30
C ASN A 213 -5.05 35.80 5.81
N LEU A 214 -5.71 34.76 5.27
CA LEU A 214 -6.09 34.70 3.85
C LEU A 214 -7.09 35.81 3.50
N GLN A 215 -8.02 36.12 4.40
CA GLN A 215 -8.97 37.20 4.23
C GLN A 215 -8.26 38.56 4.16
N THR A 216 -7.28 38.79 5.04
CA THR A 216 -6.46 40.00 5.04
C THR A 216 -5.67 40.16 3.73
N VAL A 217 -5.06 39.07 3.24
CA VAL A 217 -4.33 39.07 1.95
C VAL A 217 -5.28 39.31 0.77
N LYS A 218 -6.46 38.70 0.79
CA LYS A 218 -7.50 38.93 -0.22
C LYS A 218 -7.91 40.41 -0.24
N ASP A 219 -8.20 41.00 0.90
CA ASP A 219 -8.64 42.40 0.99
C ASP A 219 -7.54 43.37 0.53
N ALA A 220 -6.28 43.08 0.85
CA ALA A 220 -5.12 43.83 0.34
C ALA A 220 -5.00 43.72 -1.20
N ALA A 221 -5.18 42.52 -1.75
CA ALA A 221 -5.15 42.30 -3.20
C ALA A 221 -6.29 43.04 -3.92
N PHE A 222 -7.50 43.07 -3.33
CA PHE A 222 -8.62 43.85 -3.88
C PHE A 222 -8.33 45.35 -3.90
N LYS A 223 -7.79 45.91 -2.81
CA LYS A 223 -7.39 47.32 -2.76
C LYS A 223 -6.32 47.66 -3.80
N LEU A 224 -5.32 46.80 -3.96
CA LEU A 224 -4.28 47.01 -4.97
C LEU A 224 -4.86 47.00 -6.38
N ARG A 225 -5.78 46.07 -6.66
CA ARG A 225 -6.45 45.98 -7.97
C ARG A 225 -7.30 47.21 -8.28
N ASP A 226 -7.99 47.74 -7.28
CA ASP A 226 -8.78 48.97 -7.42
C ASP A 226 -7.87 50.17 -7.72
N ASN A 227 -6.76 50.32 -6.98
CA ASN A 227 -5.77 51.35 -7.25
C ASN A 227 -5.18 51.25 -8.66
N MET A 228 -4.84 50.03 -9.12
CA MET A 228 -4.37 49.82 -10.50
C MET A 228 -5.39 50.26 -11.55
N SER A 229 -6.68 50.02 -11.30
CA SER A 229 -7.75 50.47 -12.20
C SER A 229 -7.81 51.99 -12.25
N GLN A 230 -7.78 52.66 -11.09
CA GLN A 230 -7.81 54.12 -11.00
C GLN A 230 -6.57 54.76 -11.64
N ASP A 231 -5.39 54.17 -11.45
CA ASP A 231 -4.15 54.67 -12.04
C ASP A 231 -4.14 54.47 -13.56
N GLN A 232 -4.74 53.38 -14.06
CA GLN A 232 -4.91 53.16 -15.50
C GLN A 232 -5.86 54.20 -16.12
N GLU A 233 -6.98 54.51 -15.46
CA GLU A 233 -7.91 55.56 -15.90
C GLU A 233 -7.24 56.93 -15.95
N LYS A 234 -6.46 57.29 -14.91
CA LYS A 234 -5.68 58.54 -14.89
C LYS A 234 -4.63 58.58 -15.99
N SER A 235 -3.92 57.47 -16.22
CA SER A 235 -2.91 57.37 -17.28
C SER A 235 -3.53 57.59 -18.66
N GLU A 236 -4.70 57.00 -18.92
CA GLU A 236 -5.38 57.18 -20.19
C GLU A 236 -5.92 58.61 -20.36
N ALA A 237 -6.44 59.22 -19.29
CA ALA A 237 -6.84 60.63 -19.31
C ALA A 237 -5.65 61.57 -19.61
N LEU A 238 -4.48 61.32 -19.01
CA LEU A 238 -3.26 62.09 -19.26
C LEU A 238 -2.77 61.93 -20.71
N LYS A 239 -2.85 60.73 -21.30
CA LYS A 239 -2.50 60.52 -22.71
C LYS A 239 -3.39 61.33 -23.65
N VAL A 240 -4.69 61.39 -23.37
CA VAL A 240 -5.63 62.21 -24.16
C VAL A 240 -5.22 63.68 -24.09
N GLN A 241 -4.92 64.19 -22.89
CA GLN A 241 -4.46 65.56 -22.71
C GLN A 241 -3.12 65.85 -23.43
N MET A 242 -2.17 64.91 -23.39
CA MET A 242 -0.91 65.04 -24.14
C MET A 242 -1.16 65.16 -25.64
N LYS A 243 -2.03 64.32 -26.19
CA LYS A 243 -2.38 64.36 -27.61
C LYS A 243 -3.05 65.69 -28.02
N ASP A 244 -3.92 66.22 -27.17
CA ASP A 244 -4.56 67.52 -27.40
C ASP A 244 -3.55 68.68 -27.37
N LEU A 245 -2.58 68.61 -26.47
CA LEU A 245 -1.48 69.58 -26.39
C LEU A 245 -0.53 69.47 -27.59
N GLU A 246 -0.17 68.25 -28.01
CA GLU A 246 0.61 68.02 -29.24
C GLU A 246 -0.08 68.63 -30.46
N GLY A 247 -1.38 68.40 -30.63
CA GLY A 247 -2.14 69.03 -31.72
C GLY A 247 -2.20 70.56 -31.62
N SER A 248 -2.21 71.12 -30.41
CA SER A 248 -2.15 72.57 -30.19
C SER A 248 -0.77 73.15 -30.54
N ILE A 249 0.32 72.41 -30.25
CA ILE A 249 1.68 72.78 -30.62
C ILE A 249 1.82 72.77 -32.15
N GLU A 250 1.42 71.70 -32.82
CA GLU A 250 1.44 71.61 -34.29
C GLU A 250 0.66 72.77 -34.93
N GLY A 251 -0.54 73.08 -34.41
CA GLY A 251 -1.33 74.21 -34.88
C GLY A 251 -0.66 75.58 -34.65
N THR A 252 0.17 75.70 -33.61
CA THR A 252 0.94 76.93 -33.33
C THR A 252 2.16 77.03 -34.23
N ASP A 253 2.88 75.93 -34.46
CA ASP A 253 4.01 75.88 -35.39
C ASP A 253 3.60 76.21 -36.82
N MET A 254 2.44 75.72 -37.27
CA MET A 254 1.89 76.12 -38.58
C MET A 254 1.65 77.63 -38.68
N LYS A 255 1.13 78.25 -37.60
CA LYS A 255 0.94 79.71 -37.56
C LYS A 255 2.27 80.46 -37.55
N ILE A 256 3.28 79.95 -36.84
CA ILE A 256 4.63 80.51 -36.83
C ILE A 256 5.22 80.46 -38.25
N MET A 257 5.19 79.31 -38.92
CA MET A 257 5.66 79.18 -40.31
C MET A 257 4.95 80.15 -41.27
N GLN A 258 3.63 80.31 -41.11
CA GLN A 258 2.84 81.25 -41.92
C GLN A 258 3.22 82.71 -41.63
N THR A 259 3.52 83.03 -40.37
CA THR A 259 3.99 84.36 -39.97
C THR A 259 5.41 84.63 -40.47
N GLU A 260 6.30 83.64 -40.44
CA GLU A 260 7.67 83.76 -40.95
C GLU A 260 7.72 83.96 -42.47
N THR A 261 6.87 83.25 -43.21
CA THR A 261 6.75 83.41 -44.66
C THR A 261 6.25 84.80 -45.03
N THR A 262 5.20 85.29 -44.36
CA THR A 262 4.71 86.67 -44.55
C THR A 262 5.77 87.71 -44.14
N LEU A 263 6.55 87.47 -43.09
CA LEU A 263 7.68 88.34 -42.72
C LEU A 263 8.79 88.38 -43.78
N LYS A 264 9.11 87.23 -44.40
CA LYS A 264 10.06 87.17 -45.52
C LYS A 264 9.57 87.97 -46.72
N GLU A 265 8.28 87.86 -47.06
CA GLU A 265 7.67 88.65 -48.14
C GLU A 265 7.72 90.15 -47.84
N LEU A 266 7.40 90.56 -46.61
CA LEU A 266 7.51 91.94 -46.16
C LEU A 266 8.95 92.48 -46.25
N ARG A 267 9.95 91.69 -45.84
CA ARG A 267 11.36 92.07 -45.97
C ARG A 267 11.75 92.25 -47.44
N LYS A 268 11.32 91.35 -48.33
CA LYS A 268 11.56 91.47 -49.77
C LYS A 268 10.95 92.75 -50.35
N LEU A 269 9.74 93.12 -49.92
CA LEU A 269 9.11 94.39 -50.30
C LEU A 269 9.87 95.59 -49.72
N GLN A 270 10.35 95.50 -48.49
CA GLN A 270 11.18 96.54 -47.86
C GLN A 270 12.49 96.76 -48.63
N ASP A 271 13.14 95.68 -49.09
CA ASP A 271 14.35 95.74 -49.91
C ASP A 271 14.06 96.33 -51.30
N GLN A 272 12.90 96.02 -51.89
CA GLN A 272 12.45 96.66 -53.13
C GLN A 272 12.19 98.17 -52.93
N ILE A 273 11.58 98.56 -51.81
CA ILE A 273 11.38 99.98 -51.49
C ILE A 273 12.72 100.68 -51.28
N SER A 274 13.66 100.06 -50.55
CA SER A 274 14.96 100.65 -50.28
C SER A 274 15.76 100.84 -51.57
N THR A 275 15.78 99.85 -52.46
CA THR A 275 16.44 99.93 -53.78
C THR A 275 15.81 100.97 -54.69
N HIS A 276 14.47 101.05 -54.75
CA HIS A 276 13.80 102.12 -55.51
C HIS A 276 14.04 103.51 -54.90
N THR A 277 14.15 103.61 -53.57
CA THR A 277 14.44 104.89 -52.87
C THR A 277 15.87 105.35 -53.11
N THR A 278 16.86 104.45 -53.04
CA THR A 278 18.25 104.76 -53.39
C THR A 278 18.36 105.14 -54.85
N ALA A 279 17.75 104.40 -55.77
CA ALA A 279 17.70 104.74 -57.20
C ALA A 279 17.07 106.13 -57.46
N ARG A 280 15.99 106.48 -56.75
CA ARG A 280 15.39 107.82 -56.82
C ARG A 280 16.33 108.90 -56.30
N SER A 281 17.04 108.64 -55.20
CA SER A 281 17.98 109.60 -54.61
C SER A 281 19.22 109.83 -55.48
N THR A 282 19.74 108.79 -56.14
CA THR A 282 20.88 108.90 -57.05
C THR A 282 20.50 109.62 -58.33
N LEU A 283 19.33 109.32 -58.91
CA LEU A 283 18.80 110.06 -60.06
C LEU A 283 18.53 111.54 -59.73
N PHE A 284 18.02 111.84 -58.53
CA PHE A 284 17.81 113.22 -58.08
C PHE A 284 19.13 113.98 -57.88
N LYS A 285 20.15 113.33 -57.29
CA LYS A 285 21.49 113.91 -57.16
C LYS A 285 22.15 114.12 -58.52
N LEU A 286 21.99 113.18 -59.45
CA LEU A 286 22.52 113.28 -60.82
C LEU A 286 21.84 114.42 -61.60
N GLN A 287 20.55 114.63 -61.40
CA GLN A 287 19.83 115.78 -61.95
C GLN A 287 20.37 117.10 -61.35
N GLN A 288 20.63 117.15 -60.04
CA GLN A 288 21.20 118.32 -59.39
C GLN A 288 22.63 118.63 -59.86
N THR A 289 23.47 117.62 -60.07
CA THR A 289 24.84 117.80 -60.57
C THR A 289 24.89 118.16 -62.05
N GLN A 290 23.99 117.62 -62.90
CA GLN A 290 23.90 118.04 -64.31
C GLN A 290 23.39 119.48 -64.48
N TYR A 291 22.54 119.98 -63.58
CA TYR A 291 22.11 121.38 -63.58
C TYR A 291 23.15 122.35 -62.97
N ALA A 292 24.00 121.87 -62.06
CA ALA A 292 25.06 122.68 -61.45
C ALA A 292 26.38 122.73 -62.25
N ALA A 293 26.57 121.83 -63.24
CA ALA A 293 27.77 121.75 -64.06
C ALA A 293 27.72 122.56 -65.38
N LEU A 294 26.72 123.45 -65.54
CA LEU A 294 26.62 124.38 -66.67
C LEU A 294 27.03 125.80 -66.25
N ALA A 295 28.33 125.98 -65.98
CA ALA A 295 29.05 127.26 -66.05
C ALA A 295 30.53 127.04 -65.71
N GLU A 296 31.32 126.59 -66.68
CA GLU A 296 32.56 127.23 -67.13
C GLU A 296 33.36 126.30 -68.04
N GLU A 297 33.95 126.91 -69.06
CA GLU A 297 34.84 126.31 -70.06
C GLU A 297 36.05 125.66 -69.39
N ASN A 298 36.30 124.40 -69.76
CA ASN A 298 37.52 123.70 -69.45
C ASN A 298 38.43 123.79 -70.69
N GLU A 299 39.38 124.71 -70.65
CA GLU A 299 40.47 124.84 -71.64
C GLU A 299 41.68 124.03 -71.17
N ASP A 300 41.64 122.70 -71.33
CA ASP A 300 42.81 121.83 -71.12
C ASP A 300 43.06 120.98 -72.37
N THR A 301 44.32 120.89 -72.80
CA THR A 301 44.76 120.22 -74.04
C THR A 301 44.80 118.68 -73.94
N ASP A 302 44.42 118.00 -75.03
CA ASP A 302 44.28 116.53 -75.18
C ASP A 302 45.50 115.66 -74.78
N GLU A 303 46.70 116.24 -74.67
CA GLU A 303 47.90 115.52 -74.24
C GLU A 303 47.99 115.32 -72.72
N GLU A 304 47.49 116.25 -71.90
CA GLU A 304 47.57 116.15 -70.43
C GLU A 304 46.47 115.21 -69.87
N LEU A 305 45.32 115.14 -70.55
CA LEU A 305 44.20 114.27 -70.21
C LEU A 305 44.50 112.78 -70.42
N LYS A 306 45.29 112.43 -71.45
CA LYS A 306 45.72 111.03 -71.70
C LYS A 306 46.70 110.51 -70.66
N GLU A 307 47.56 111.38 -70.11
CA GLU A 307 48.52 111.00 -69.07
C GLU A 307 47.83 110.80 -67.70
N TRP A 308 46.79 111.59 -67.42
CA TRP A 308 45.92 111.38 -66.26
C TRP A 308 45.07 110.12 -66.40
N GLN A 309 44.50 109.86 -67.57
CA GLN A 309 43.72 108.66 -67.85
C GLN A 309 44.56 107.39 -67.67
N THR A 310 45.78 107.34 -68.21
CA THR A 310 46.68 106.17 -68.04
C THR A 310 47.10 105.98 -66.58
N LYS A 311 47.47 107.05 -65.86
CA LYS A 311 47.83 106.95 -64.43
C LYS A 311 46.65 106.53 -63.55
N PHE A 312 45.42 106.94 -63.88
CA PHE A 312 44.22 106.53 -63.15
C PHE A 312 43.79 105.10 -63.47
N GLU A 313 43.86 104.68 -64.74
CA GLU A 313 43.56 103.30 -65.17
C GLU A 313 44.55 102.30 -64.54
N GLU A 314 45.83 102.64 -64.46
CA GLU A 314 46.83 101.84 -63.72
C GLU A 314 46.50 101.76 -62.22
N ARG A 315 46.09 102.87 -61.60
CA ARG A 315 45.72 102.91 -60.18
C ARG A 315 44.46 102.10 -59.89
N ILE A 316 43.46 102.17 -60.78
CA ILE A 316 42.21 101.41 -60.68
C ILE A 316 42.49 99.92 -60.85
N ALA A 317 43.25 99.51 -61.86
CA ALA A 317 43.61 98.11 -62.07
C ALA A 317 44.38 97.52 -60.86
N LEU A 318 45.24 98.33 -60.23
CA LEU A 318 46.00 97.92 -59.04
C LEU A 318 45.13 97.81 -57.78
N LEU A 319 44.07 98.63 -57.66
CA LEU A 319 43.09 98.54 -56.59
C LEU A 319 42.10 97.39 -56.81
N GLU A 320 41.62 97.17 -58.02
CA GLU A 320 40.73 96.04 -58.37
C GLU A 320 41.42 94.69 -58.16
N THR A 321 42.69 94.56 -58.53
CA THR A 321 43.48 93.35 -58.23
C THR A 321 43.65 93.14 -56.72
N LYS A 322 43.79 94.22 -55.94
CA LYS A 322 43.89 94.14 -54.48
C LYS A 322 42.55 93.78 -53.82
N ILE A 323 41.44 94.31 -54.32
CA ILE A 323 40.09 93.97 -53.86
C ILE A 323 39.79 92.50 -54.16
N ASN A 324 40.00 92.04 -55.40
CA ASN A 324 39.80 90.64 -55.77
C ASN A 324 40.66 89.69 -54.94
N LYS A 325 41.87 90.10 -54.55
CA LYS A 325 42.73 89.31 -53.65
C LYS A 325 42.13 89.24 -52.24
N LEU A 326 41.70 90.36 -51.68
CA LEU A 326 41.08 90.42 -50.35
C LEU A 326 39.74 89.68 -50.30
N GLU A 327 38.92 89.73 -51.35
CA GLU A 327 37.66 88.98 -51.43
C GLU A 327 37.90 87.47 -51.48
N ARG A 328 38.94 87.02 -52.19
CA ARG A 328 39.36 85.61 -52.15
C ARG A 328 39.85 85.21 -50.78
N GLU A 329 40.69 86.03 -50.13
CA GLU A 329 41.16 85.78 -48.77
C GLU A 329 39.98 85.69 -47.77
N VAL A 330 38.96 86.55 -47.88
CA VAL A 330 37.75 86.48 -47.05
C VAL A 330 36.95 85.21 -47.34
N SER A 331 36.75 84.85 -48.61
CA SER A 331 36.03 83.62 -48.98
C SER A 331 36.76 82.37 -48.49
N ASP A 332 38.09 82.33 -48.61
CA ASP A 332 38.91 81.21 -48.14
C ASP A 332 38.79 81.09 -46.60
N GLU A 333 38.89 82.20 -45.87
CA GLU A 333 38.76 82.21 -44.40
C GLU A 333 37.34 81.85 -43.93
N GLU A 334 36.28 82.25 -44.66
CA GLU A 334 34.91 81.81 -44.41
C GLU A 334 34.74 80.31 -44.61
N THR A 335 35.31 79.75 -45.69
CA THR A 335 35.28 78.29 -45.90
C THR A 335 36.02 77.54 -44.80
N ASP A 336 37.19 78.02 -44.39
CA ASP A 336 37.95 77.42 -43.29
C ASP A 336 37.17 77.50 -41.95
N SER A 337 36.50 78.62 -41.69
CA SER A 337 35.63 78.78 -40.50
C SER A 337 34.47 77.78 -40.49
N THR A 338 33.84 77.53 -41.64
CA THR A 338 32.76 76.53 -41.74
C THR A 338 33.27 75.10 -41.53
N LEU A 339 34.43 74.76 -42.09
CA LEU A 339 35.06 73.44 -41.91
C LEU A 339 35.49 73.21 -40.45
N LEU A 340 36.07 74.22 -39.81
CA LEU A 340 36.39 74.20 -38.39
C LEU A 340 35.14 74.02 -37.52
N SER A 341 34.05 74.74 -37.83
CA SER A 341 32.78 74.61 -37.12
C SER A 341 32.16 73.21 -37.27
N GLN A 342 32.23 72.61 -38.45
CA GLN A 342 31.81 71.21 -38.67
C GLN A 342 32.66 70.24 -37.85
N SER A 343 33.99 70.40 -37.86
CA SER A 343 34.92 69.57 -37.07
C SER A 343 34.66 69.66 -35.56
N ILE A 344 34.34 70.86 -35.05
CA ILE A 344 33.95 71.07 -33.65
C ILE A 344 32.66 70.32 -33.33
N ASN A 345 31.64 70.40 -34.19
CA ASN A 345 30.37 69.72 -33.98
C ASN A 345 30.53 68.18 -34.00
N ASP A 346 31.34 67.65 -34.92
CA ASP A 346 31.65 66.22 -34.98
C ASP A 346 32.40 65.75 -33.74
N SER A 347 33.38 66.53 -33.28
CA SER A 347 34.12 66.26 -32.04
C SER A 347 33.20 66.30 -30.82
N MET A 348 32.28 67.27 -30.72
CA MET A 348 31.28 67.34 -29.64
C MET A 348 30.36 66.12 -29.64
N ARG A 349 29.96 65.64 -30.83
CA ARG A 349 29.12 64.44 -30.96
C ARG A 349 29.85 63.18 -30.47
N GLU A 350 31.12 63.01 -30.83
CA GLU A 350 31.92 61.88 -30.33
C GLU A 350 32.19 61.98 -28.83
N ILE A 351 32.46 63.17 -28.29
CA ILE A 351 32.59 63.37 -26.84
C ILE A 351 31.30 62.93 -26.12
N GLY A 352 30.13 63.36 -26.60
CA GLY A 352 28.85 62.99 -26.01
C GLY A 352 28.61 61.47 -26.05
N LYS A 353 28.95 60.82 -27.17
CA LYS A 353 28.82 59.37 -27.33
C LYS A 353 29.76 58.60 -26.38
N LEU A 354 31.04 58.95 -26.35
CA LEU A 354 32.04 58.32 -25.48
C LEU A 354 31.69 58.54 -24.00
N GLN A 355 31.14 59.70 -23.64
CA GLN A 355 30.71 60.00 -22.28
C GLN A 355 29.50 59.13 -21.87
N ALA A 356 28.51 58.97 -22.75
CA ALA A 356 27.38 58.07 -22.51
C ALA A 356 27.82 56.60 -22.37
N GLU A 357 28.77 56.14 -23.20
CA GLU A 357 29.35 54.80 -23.10
C GLU A 357 30.12 54.60 -21.78
N ALA A 358 30.88 55.61 -21.33
CA ALA A 358 31.60 55.58 -20.06
C ALA A 358 30.65 55.51 -18.86
N GLU A 359 29.58 56.31 -18.85
CA GLU A 359 28.55 56.28 -17.81
C GLU A 359 27.82 54.93 -17.77
N ALA A 360 27.44 54.37 -18.93
CA ALA A 360 26.82 53.06 -19.03
C ALA A 360 27.73 51.94 -18.51
N HIS A 361 29.03 52.02 -18.79
CA HIS A 361 30.03 51.08 -18.28
C HIS A 361 30.19 51.20 -16.75
N MET A 362 30.17 52.41 -16.19
CA MET A 362 30.22 52.64 -14.74
C MET A 362 29.01 52.05 -14.00
N ILE A 363 27.80 52.22 -14.56
CA ILE A 363 26.57 51.61 -14.04
C ILE A 363 26.68 50.08 -14.09
N SER A 364 27.22 49.53 -15.18
CA SER A 364 27.40 48.08 -15.35
C SER A 364 28.40 47.50 -14.34
N ARG A 365 29.51 48.21 -14.04
CA ARG A 365 30.45 47.82 -12.98
C ARG A 365 29.79 47.82 -11.59
N HIS A 366 29.00 48.85 -11.27
CA HIS A 366 28.26 48.89 -10.01
C HIS A 366 27.28 47.73 -9.87
N LYS A 367 26.51 47.42 -10.92
CA LYS A 367 25.58 46.28 -10.92
C LYS A 367 26.31 44.96 -10.73
N ARG A 368 27.43 44.75 -11.43
CA ARG A 368 28.27 43.55 -11.30
C ARG A 368 28.78 43.40 -9.87
N ASP A 369 29.37 44.46 -9.32
CA ASP A 369 30.00 44.42 -8.00
C ASP A 369 28.95 44.22 -6.89
N SER A 370 27.77 44.85 -7.01
CA SER A 370 26.62 44.61 -6.13
C SER A 370 26.14 43.16 -6.20
N ALA A 371 25.96 42.61 -7.40
CA ALA A 371 25.50 41.23 -7.58
C ALA A 371 26.48 40.21 -6.99
N ILE A 372 27.79 40.41 -7.20
CA ILE A 372 28.83 39.58 -6.56
C ILE A 372 28.73 39.70 -5.04
N GLY A 373 28.56 40.92 -4.51
CA GLY A 373 28.42 41.16 -3.08
C GLY A 373 27.22 40.45 -2.46
N ASP A 374 26.07 40.48 -3.14
CA ASP A 374 24.83 39.84 -2.67
C ASP A 374 24.95 38.31 -2.69
N ILE A 375 25.56 37.73 -3.71
CA ILE A 375 25.78 36.29 -3.80
C ILE A 375 26.72 35.80 -2.69
N PHE A 376 27.81 36.54 -2.45
CA PHE A 376 28.75 36.19 -1.37
C PHE A 376 28.11 36.27 0.01
N ARG A 377 27.29 37.30 0.27
CA ARG A 377 26.53 37.44 1.53
C ARG A 377 25.47 36.35 1.70
N LYS A 378 24.70 36.08 0.65
CA LYS A 378 23.59 35.11 0.71
C LYS A 378 24.07 33.66 0.89
N HIS A 379 25.20 33.33 0.29
CA HIS A 379 25.72 31.95 0.26
C HIS A 379 27.00 31.74 1.08
N ASN A 380 27.41 32.73 1.89
CA ASN A 380 28.60 32.68 2.76
C ASN A 380 29.85 32.13 2.05
N ILE A 381 30.16 32.66 0.85
CA ILE A 381 31.24 32.14 -0.03
C ILE A 381 32.63 32.63 0.42
N GLY A 382 32.70 33.65 1.28
CA GLY A 382 33.92 34.19 1.88
C GLY A 382 33.85 35.69 2.13
N SER A 383 35.00 36.28 2.46
CA SER A 383 35.17 37.73 2.64
C SER A 383 35.29 38.46 1.29
N LEU A 384 34.68 39.63 1.19
CA LEU A 384 34.77 40.51 0.03
C LEU A 384 35.85 41.58 0.26
N PRO A 385 36.66 41.93 -0.75
CA PRO A 385 37.55 43.10 -0.71
C PRO A 385 36.75 44.41 -0.76
N GLU A 386 37.42 45.56 -0.58
CA GLU A 386 36.79 46.88 -0.68
C GLU A 386 36.29 47.17 -2.11
N LEU A 387 35.13 47.83 -2.19
CA LEU A 387 34.50 48.27 -3.43
C LEU A 387 35.14 49.57 -3.94
N PRO A 388 35.20 49.83 -5.26
CA PRO A 388 34.76 48.99 -6.38
C PRO A 388 35.80 47.95 -6.82
N PHE A 389 35.35 46.83 -7.39
CA PHE A 389 36.26 45.75 -7.81
C PHE A 389 36.99 46.08 -9.12
N THR A 390 38.27 45.71 -9.18
CA THR A 390 39.00 45.59 -10.44
C THR A 390 38.48 44.41 -11.25
N ASN A 391 38.68 44.42 -12.56
CA ASN A 391 38.18 43.35 -13.45
C ASN A 391 38.74 41.98 -13.07
N ASP A 392 40.01 41.90 -12.67
CA ASP A 392 40.65 40.65 -12.27
C ASP A 392 40.08 40.11 -10.94
N VAL A 393 39.86 41.00 -9.96
CA VAL A 393 39.23 40.64 -8.68
C VAL A 393 37.81 40.14 -8.92
N ALA A 394 37.01 40.87 -9.70
CA ALA A 394 35.65 40.44 -10.06
C ALA A 394 35.64 39.08 -10.79
N GLY A 395 36.61 38.85 -11.69
CA GLY A 395 36.79 37.57 -12.37
C GLY A 395 37.08 36.42 -11.40
N SER A 396 38.00 36.63 -10.46
CA SER A 396 38.35 35.62 -9.45
C SER A 396 37.18 35.28 -8.51
N LEU A 397 36.43 36.29 -8.06
CA LEU A 397 35.24 36.12 -7.24
C LEU A 397 34.13 35.36 -7.99
N THR A 398 33.95 35.68 -9.28
CA THR A 398 33.01 34.98 -10.17
C THR A 398 33.39 33.51 -10.35
N ASN A 399 34.68 33.21 -10.51
CA ASN A 399 35.15 31.82 -10.61
C ASN A 399 34.92 31.05 -9.31
N ARG A 400 35.10 31.70 -8.16
CA ARG A 400 34.79 31.11 -6.85
C ARG A 400 33.29 30.82 -6.68
N ILE A 401 32.43 31.73 -7.13
CA ILE A 401 30.98 31.50 -7.19
C ILE A 401 30.68 30.29 -8.08
N LYS A 402 31.26 30.21 -9.28
CA LYS A 402 31.07 29.09 -10.21
C LYS A 402 31.51 27.76 -9.60
N ALA A 403 32.66 27.72 -8.93
CA ALA A 403 33.16 26.53 -8.25
C ALA A 403 32.18 26.06 -7.16
N ARG A 404 31.72 26.99 -6.30
CA ARG A 404 30.74 26.67 -5.26
C ARG A 404 29.41 26.17 -5.84
N LEU A 405 28.98 26.74 -6.96
CA LEU A 405 27.80 26.28 -7.70
C LEU A 405 27.98 24.86 -8.24
N MET A 406 29.16 24.53 -8.79
CA MET A 406 29.47 23.18 -9.25
C MET A 406 29.45 22.17 -8.11
N ASP A 407 30.03 22.50 -6.96
CA ASP A 407 30.03 21.63 -5.77
C ASP A 407 28.59 21.36 -5.28
N LEU A 408 27.77 22.41 -5.15
CA LEU A 408 26.36 22.29 -4.75
C LEU A 408 25.57 21.44 -5.74
N ASN A 409 25.82 21.58 -7.04
CA ASN A 409 25.15 20.79 -8.05
C ASN A 409 25.58 19.32 -8.01
N LYS A 410 26.86 19.05 -7.71
CA LYS A 410 27.37 17.70 -7.47
C LYS A 410 26.74 17.06 -6.23
N GLU A 411 26.68 17.76 -5.11
CA GLU A 411 25.99 17.28 -3.89
C GLU A 411 24.51 16.99 -4.15
N LEU A 412 23.83 17.87 -4.89
CA LEU A 412 22.43 17.68 -5.29
C LEU A 412 22.24 16.42 -6.13
N THR A 413 23.11 16.18 -7.12
CA THR A 413 23.02 15.00 -7.99
C THR A 413 23.34 13.70 -7.23
N GLU A 414 24.31 13.71 -6.32
CA GLU A 414 24.61 12.56 -5.45
C GLU A 414 23.44 12.26 -4.51
N LYS A 415 22.82 13.28 -3.91
CA LYS A 415 21.63 13.11 -3.07
C LYS A 415 20.44 12.58 -3.86
N LYS A 416 20.19 13.07 -5.07
CA LYS A 416 19.15 12.53 -5.96
C LYS A 416 19.37 11.05 -6.24
N ARG A 417 20.60 10.67 -6.60
CA ARG A 417 20.97 9.26 -6.86
C ARG A 417 20.81 8.37 -5.62
N SER A 418 21.16 8.87 -4.43
CA SER A 418 20.94 8.14 -3.17
C SER A 418 19.45 7.92 -2.93
N ASN A 419 18.63 8.95 -3.12
CA ASN A 419 17.19 8.89 -2.88
C ASN A 419 16.49 7.94 -3.88
N GLU A 420 16.94 7.93 -5.14
CA GLU A 420 16.45 7.02 -6.17
C GLU A 420 16.75 5.55 -5.84
N LYS A 421 17.95 5.25 -5.33
CA LYS A 421 18.29 3.90 -4.83
C LYS A 421 17.42 3.47 -3.64
N GLU A 422 17.16 4.39 -2.71
CA GLU A 422 16.28 4.11 -1.57
C GLU A 422 14.83 3.84 -2.03
N LEU A 423 14.36 4.60 -3.01
CA LEU A 423 13.04 4.43 -3.62
C LEU A 423 12.93 3.07 -4.33
N ASP A 424 13.92 2.70 -5.14
CA ASP A 424 13.98 1.40 -5.82
C ASP A 424 13.98 0.24 -4.82
N PHE A 425 14.76 0.35 -3.75
CA PHE A 425 14.80 -0.65 -2.69
C PHE A 425 13.45 -0.80 -1.98
N ALA A 426 12.78 0.32 -1.68
CA ALA A 426 11.44 0.31 -1.09
C ALA A 426 10.40 -0.30 -2.05
N TRP A 427 10.50 0.01 -3.35
CA TRP A 427 9.63 -0.51 -4.40
C TRP A 427 9.76 -2.02 -4.58
N GLU A 428 10.98 -2.55 -4.58
CA GLU A 428 11.22 -4.00 -4.63
C GLU A 428 10.66 -4.72 -3.40
N ARG A 429 10.80 -4.14 -2.20
CA ARG A 429 10.15 -4.68 -1.00
C ARG A 429 8.64 -4.65 -1.13
N TYR A 430 8.05 -3.56 -1.61
CA TYR A 430 6.61 -3.45 -1.85
C TYR A 430 6.11 -4.52 -2.83
N LYS A 431 6.80 -4.72 -3.96
CA LYS A 431 6.48 -5.78 -4.92
C LYS A 431 6.54 -7.17 -4.27
N SER A 432 7.59 -7.46 -3.50
CA SER A 432 7.74 -8.77 -2.85
C SER A 432 6.63 -9.07 -1.85
N VAL A 433 6.19 -8.07 -1.08
CA VAL A 433 5.10 -8.20 -0.11
C VAL A 433 3.77 -8.35 -0.85
N THR A 434 3.56 -7.58 -1.91
CA THR A 434 2.35 -7.66 -2.73
C THR A 434 2.20 -9.03 -3.38
N ALA A 435 3.28 -9.60 -3.92
CA ALA A 435 3.29 -10.95 -4.48
C ALA A 435 2.89 -12.01 -3.43
N ARG A 436 3.44 -11.90 -2.21
CA ARG A 436 3.05 -12.76 -1.08
C ARG A 436 1.59 -12.60 -0.67
N CYS A 437 1.06 -11.38 -0.69
CA CYS A 437 -0.35 -11.12 -0.42
C CYS A 437 -1.24 -11.83 -1.45
N TYR A 438 -0.92 -11.74 -2.75
CA TYR A 438 -1.67 -12.44 -3.79
C TYR A 438 -1.60 -13.96 -3.64
N GLU A 439 -0.43 -14.52 -3.30
CA GLU A 439 -0.27 -15.94 -3.04
C GLU A 439 -1.14 -16.40 -1.85
N MET A 440 -1.13 -15.65 -0.75
CA MET A 440 -1.96 -15.91 0.43
C MET A 440 -3.46 -15.79 0.14
N GLU A 441 -3.88 -14.80 -0.66
CA GLU A 441 -5.28 -14.64 -1.06
C GLU A 441 -5.72 -15.82 -1.94
N GLY A 442 -4.86 -16.28 -2.86
CA GLY A 442 -5.10 -17.48 -3.66
C GLY A 442 -5.25 -18.74 -2.81
N GLN A 443 -4.38 -18.94 -1.82
CA GLN A 443 -4.50 -20.07 -0.88
C GLN A 443 -5.79 -19.99 -0.06
N LYS A 444 -6.16 -18.80 0.42
CA LYS A 444 -7.41 -18.58 1.14
C LYS A 444 -8.62 -18.93 0.27
N GLN A 445 -8.64 -18.48 -0.98
CA GLN A 445 -9.74 -18.79 -1.92
C GLN A 445 -9.85 -20.29 -2.19
N ALA A 446 -8.73 -20.98 -2.41
CA ALA A 446 -8.71 -22.43 -2.57
C ALA A 446 -9.25 -23.18 -1.33
N LYS A 447 -8.95 -22.67 -0.12
CA LYS A 447 -9.51 -23.22 1.13
C LYS A 447 -11.02 -22.98 1.26
N ILE A 448 -11.51 -21.81 0.85
CA ILE A 448 -12.95 -21.50 0.83
C ILE A 448 -13.69 -22.45 -0.12
N GLU A 449 -13.16 -22.67 -1.34
CA GLU A 449 -13.74 -23.62 -2.30
C GLU A 449 -13.72 -25.06 -1.78
N SER A 450 -12.63 -25.46 -1.12
CA SER A 450 -12.54 -26.77 -0.46
C SER A 450 -13.57 -26.92 0.66
N MET A 451 -13.78 -25.90 1.49
CA MET A 451 -14.81 -25.89 2.53
C MET A 451 -16.22 -26.02 1.93
N SER A 452 -16.55 -25.22 0.92
CA SER A 452 -17.84 -25.29 0.23
C SER A 452 -18.12 -26.68 -0.35
N ASN A 453 -17.11 -27.31 -0.95
CA ASN A 453 -17.21 -28.69 -1.44
C ASN A 453 -17.44 -29.70 -0.31
N ILE A 454 -16.78 -29.55 0.83
CA ILE A 454 -16.99 -30.43 2.00
C ILE A 454 -18.39 -30.23 2.56
N GLU A 455 -18.87 -29.00 2.72
CA GLU A 455 -20.23 -28.71 3.18
C GLU A 455 -21.30 -29.33 2.26
N ARG A 456 -21.08 -29.28 0.94
CA ARG A 456 -21.98 -29.95 -0.01
C ARG A 456 -22.01 -31.45 0.21
N ARG A 457 -20.86 -32.09 0.40
CA ARG A 457 -20.77 -33.53 0.69
C ARG A 457 -21.43 -33.89 2.03
N ILE A 458 -21.31 -33.04 3.04
CA ILE A 458 -21.99 -33.24 4.33
C ILE A 458 -23.50 -33.23 4.12
N ARG A 459 -24.04 -32.23 3.40
CA ARG A 459 -25.48 -32.16 3.08
C ARG A 459 -25.97 -33.38 2.29
N GLU A 460 -25.19 -33.84 1.32
CA GLU A 460 -25.49 -35.08 0.58
C GLU A 460 -25.60 -36.28 1.53
N LYS A 461 -24.68 -36.42 2.50
CA LYS A 461 -24.72 -37.50 3.49
C LYS A 461 -25.82 -37.36 4.54
N GLU A 462 -26.17 -36.14 4.93
CA GLU A 462 -27.33 -35.89 5.80
C GLU A 462 -28.64 -36.31 5.11
N ASN A 463 -28.80 -35.97 3.83
CA ASN A 463 -29.96 -36.41 3.05
C ASN A 463 -30.03 -37.93 2.89
N GLU A 464 -28.91 -38.60 2.63
CA GLU A 464 -28.85 -40.08 2.59
C GLU A 464 -29.27 -40.69 3.93
N ARG A 465 -28.78 -40.14 5.05
CA ARG A 465 -29.14 -40.60 6.40
C ARG A 465 -30.64 -40.42 6.65
N ASP A 466 -31.18 -39.25 6.36
CA ASP A 466 -32.58 -38.94 6.61
C ASP A 466 -33.50 -39.83 5.76
N GLY A 467 -33.09 -40.15 4.52
CA GLY A 467 -33.76 -41.16 3.69
C GLY A 467 -33.76 -42.55 4.33
N ALA A 468 -32.61 -43.02 4.83
CA ALA A 468 -32.49 -44.31 5.50
C ALA A 468 -33.28 -44.37 6.82
N GLU A 469 -33.37 -43.26 7.57
CA GLU A 469 -34.16 -43.17 8.79
C GLU A 469 -35.66 -43.25 8.52
N ILE A 470 -36.13 -42.61 7.44
CA ILE A 470 -37.51 -42.74 6.97
C ILE A 470 -37.80 -44.20 6.59
N GLU A 471 -36.91 -44.86 5.84
CA GLU A 471 -37.04 -46.28 5.50
C GLU A 471 -37.09 -47.16 6.75
N LEU A 472 -36.20 -46.95 7.73
CA LEU A 472 -36.20 -47.70 9.00
C LEU A 472 -37.47 -47.47 9.84
N SER A 473 -37.99 -46.24 9.87
CA SER A 473 -39.24 -45.91 10.58
C SER A 473 -40.48 -46.56 9.95
N SER A 474 -40.40 -46.90 8.65
CA SER A 474 -41.47 -47.61 7.93
C SER A 474 -41.49 -49.12 8.20
N LEU A 475 -40.39 -49.70 8.72
CA LEU A 475 -40.38 -51.07 9.19
C LEU A 475 -41.02 -51.15 10.57
N ASN A 476 -42.21 -51.75 10.63
CA ASN A 476 -42.95 -51.99 11.86
C ASN A 476 -42.26 -53.11 12.68
N LEU A 477 -41.21 -52.73 13.43
CA LEU A 477 -40.37 -53.65 14.22
C LEU A 477 -41.18 -54.50 15.20
N SER A 478 -42.27 -53.97 15.78
CA SER A 478 -43.17 -54.72 16.67
C SER A 478 -43.81 -55.93 15.99
N HIS A 479 -44.18 -55.81 14.71
CA HIS A 479 -44.78 -56.91 13.96
C HIS A 479 -43.74 -57.99 13.60
N ILE A 480 -42.47 -57.61 13.46
CA ILE A 480 -41.37 -58.56 13.24
C ILE A 480 -41.05 -59.29 14.55
N ASP A 481 -40.94 -58.57 15.66
CA ASP A 481 -40.69 -59.13 16.99
C ASP A 481 -41.83 -60.08 17.42
N ASP A 482 -43.10 -59.71 17.20
CA ASP A 482 -44.25 -60.57 17.51
C ASP A 482 -44.27 -61.83 16.64
N ARG A 483 -43.84 -61.72 15.38
CA ARG A 483 -43.75 -62.87 14.47
C ARG A 483 -42.61 -63.80 14.87
N GLU A 484 -41.47 -63.27 15.27
CA GLU A 484 -40.35 -64.05 15.79
C GLU A 484 -40.73 -64.79 17.08
N LYS A 485 -41.40 -64.10 18.01
CA LYS A 485 -41.86 -64.68 19.27
C LYS A 485 -42.90 -65.78 19.05
N ASN A 486 -43.82 -65.60 18.12
CA ASN A 486 -44.80 -66.63 17.75
C ASN A 486 -44.14 -67.86 17.10
N LEU A 487 -43.16 -67.66 16.22
CA LEU A 487 -42.38 -68.76 15.62
C LEU A 487 -41.59 -69.52 16.69
N GLN A 488 -41.02 -68.82 17.67
CA GLN A 488 -40.28 -69.44 18.77
C GLN A 488 -41.19 -70.34 19.62
N ILE A 489 -42.41 -69.87 19.95
CA ILE A 489 -43.42 -70.66 20.67
C ILE A 489 -43.84 -71.88 19.84
N GLU A 490 -43.96 -71.74 18.51
CA GLU A 490 -44.32 -72.86 17.63
C GLU A 490 -43.21 -73.91 17.54
N VAL A 491 -41.94 -73.47 17.53
CA VAL A 491 -40.77 -74.37 17.60
C VAL A 491 -40.77 -75.12 18.93
N GLU A 492 -40.91 -74.43 20.07
CA GLU A 492 -40.96 -75.10 21.39
C GLU A 492 -42.09 -76.12 21.47
N LYS A 493 -43.29 -75.78 21.00
CA LYS A 493 -44.42 -76.72 20.94
C LYS A 493 -44.12 -77.94 20.08
N LYS A 494 -43.55 -77.77 18.89
CA LYS A 494 -43.18 -78.90 18.01
C LYS A 494 -42.07 -79.75 18.62
N THR A 495 -41.14 -79.14 19.34
CA THR A 495 -40.05 -79.85 20.04
C THR A 495 -40.58 -80.67 21.21
N LEU A 496 -41.59 -80.18 21.93
CA LEU A 496 -42.27 -80.91 23.00
C LEU A 496 -43.08 -82.10 22.45
N ILE A 497 -43.78 -81.91 21.33
CA ILE A 497 -44.51 -83.00 20.65
C ILE A 497 -43.54 -84.08 20.11
N LEU A 498 -42.36 -83.68 19.64
CA LEU A 498 -41.33 -84.61 19.17
C LEU A 498 -40.74 -85.45 20.31
N THR A 499 -40.64 -84.89 21.52
CA THR A 499 -40.15 -85.61 22.71
C THR A 499 -41.20 -86.52 23.33
N GLU A 500 -42.50 -86.15 23.31
CA GLU A 500 -43.57 -87.02 23.84
C GLU A 500 -43.87 -88.26 22.97
N ARG A 501 -43.55 -88.22 21.67
CA ARG A 501 -43.91 -89.30 20.72
C ARG A 501 -42.79 -90.31 20.44
N ASP A 502 -41.66 -90.23 21.14
CA ASP A 502 -40.52 -91.16 21.00
C ASP A 502 -40.18 -91.47 19.53
N TYR A 503 -40.29 -90.47 18.65
CA TYR A 503 -40.08 -90.65 17.21
C TYR A 503 -38.67 -91.13 16.90
N GLU A 504 -37.70 -90.74 17.71
CA GLU A 504 -36.30 -91.13 17.57
C GLU A 504 -36.09 -92.61 17.93
N SER A 505 -36.81 -93.13 18.92
CA SER A 505 -36.86 -94.55 19.26
C SER A 505 -37.56 -95.36 18.16
N ASN A 506 -38.68 -94.88 17.65
CA ASN A 506 -39.41 -95.49 16.53
C ASN A 506 -38.59 -95.49 15.22
N ILE A 507 -37.87 -94.40 14.92
CA ILE A 507 -36.96 -94.33 13.76
C ILE A 507 -35.82 -95.33 13.91
N ASN A 508 -35.23 -95.46 15.10
CA ASN A 508 -34.18 -96.45 15.34
C ASN A 508 -34.71 -97.89 15.23
N GLN A 509 -35.91 -98.17 15.73
CA GLN A 509 -36.56 -99.48 15.59
C GLN A 509 -36.88 -99.81 14.11
N LYS A 510 -37.34 -98.84 13.34
CA LYS A 510 -37.56 -99.01 11.89
C LYS A 510 -36.25 -99.15 11.11
N ARG A 511 -35.16 -98.50 11.54
CA ARG A 511 -33.83 -98.68 10.96
C ARG A 511 -33.28 -100.10 11.21
N THR A 512 -33.49 -100.67 12.40
CA THR A 512 -33.14 -102.08 12.67
C THR A 512 -34.01 -103.05 11.86
N GLU A 513 -35.31 -102.78 11.70
CA GLU A 513 -36.16 -103.55 10.78
C GLU A 513 -35.67 -103.47 9.34
N ILE A 514 -35.32 -102.28 8.83
CA ILE A 514 -34.74 -102.10 7.49
C ILE A 514 -33.45 -102.90 7.35
N PHE A 515 -32.54 -102.84 8.31
CA PHE A 515 -31.30 -103.63 8.28
C PHE A 515 -31.57 -105.15 8.23
N SER A 516 -32.57 -105.63 8.98
CA SER A 516 -32.97 -107.04 8.95
C SER A 516 -33.58 -107.45 7.60
N LEU A 517 -34.35 -106.57 6.97
CA LEU A 517 -34.94 -106.78 5.65
C LEU A 517 -33.88 -106.72 4.56
N GLU A 518 -32.90 -105.83 4.65
CA GLU A 518 -31.75 -105.78 3.75
C GLU A 518 -30.89 -107.06 3.83
N GLN A 519 -30.71 -107.63 5.03
CA GLN A 519 -30.07 -108.94 5.17
C GLN A 519 -30.89 -110.06 4.52
N LYS A 520 -32.22 -110.05 4.66
CA LYS A 520 -33.11 -111.00 3.95
C LYS A 520 -33.05 -110.82 2.43
N ILE A 521 -33.01 -109.59 1.93
CA ILE A 521 -32.87 -109.29 0.49
C ILE A 521 -31.51 -109.79 -0.01
N LYS A 522 -30.42 -109.60 0.74
CA LYS A 522 -29.11 -110.16 0.38
C LYS A 522 -29.11 -111.68 0.36
N ALA A 523 -29.81 -112.33 1.28
CA ALA A 523 -29.96 -113.79 1.27
C ALA A 523 -30.76 -114.27 0.06
N LEU A 524 -31.89 -113.62 -0.25
CA LEU A 524 -32.72 -113.93 -1.42
C LEU A 524 -32.02 -113.62 -2.76
N HIS A 525 -31.19 -112.59 -2.82
CA HIS A 525 -30.35 -112.34 -4.00
C HIS A 525 -29.27 -113.41 -4.17
N ARG A 526 -28.64 -113.87 -3.09
CA ARG A 526 -27.72 -115.03 -3.17
C ARG A 526 -28.46 -116.29 -3.64
N GLU A 527 -29.67 -116.52 -3.17
CA GLU A 527 -30.49 -117.66 -3.60
C GLU A 527 -30.93 -117.54 -5.07
N LYS A 528 -31.30 -116.33 -5.52
CA LYS A 528 -31.56 -116.02 -6.92
C LYS A 528 -30.32 -116.23 -7.79
N ASP A 529 -29.15 -115.78 -7.37
CA ASP A 529 -27.90 -115.93 -8.15
C ASP A 529 -27.48 -117.41 -8.23
N VAL A 530 -27.72 -118.20 -7.16
CA VAL A 530 -27.56 -119.66 -7.19
C VAL A 530 -28.55 -120.31 -8.15
N LEU A 531 -29.82 -119.90 -8.16
CA LEU A 531 -30.84 -120.40 -9.10
C LEU A 531 -30.58 -119.96 -10.56
N ALA A 532 -30.02 -118.77 -10.77
CA ALA A 532 -29.60 -118.28 -12.08
C ALA A 532 -28.39 -119.07 -12.59
N SER A 533 -27.42 -119.39 -11.72
CA SER A 533 -26.32 -120.31 -12.03
C SER A 533 -26.84 -121.71 -12.37
N ASP A 534 -27.79 -122.27 -11.60
CA ASP A 534 -28.39 -123.59 -11.87
C ASP A 534 -29.22 -123.59 -13.17
N SER A 535 -29.83 -122.45 -13.50
CA SER A 535 -30.52 -122.21 -14.78
C SER A 535 -29.54 -122.14 -15.95
N ASP A 536 -28.45 -121.39 -15.82
CA ASP A 536 -27.41 -121.27 -16.85
C ASP A 536 -26.70 -122.61 -17.07
N ASP A 537 -26.48 -123.39 -16.01
CA ASP A 537 -25.99 -124.76 -16.10
C ASP A 537 -26.99 -125.68 -16.82
N ARG A 538 -28.32 -125.52 -16.61
CA ARG A 538 -29.37 -126.24 -17.36
C ARG A 538 -29.48 -125.80 -18.82
N VAL A 539 -29.25 -124.53 -19.13
CA VAL A 539 -29.23 -124.00 -20.51
C VAL A 539 -27.97 -124.47 -21.24
N ALA A 540 -26.81 -124.48 -20.60
CA ALA A 540 -25.58 -125.08 -21.13
C ALA A 540 -25.71 -126.59 -21.35
N LEU A 541 -26.47 -127.31 -20.49
CA LEU A 541 -26.80 -128.73 -20.68
C LEU A 541 -27.81 -128.98 -21.82
N ARG A 542 -28.72 -128.04 -22.09
CA ARG A 542 -29.63 -128.08 -23.26
C ARG A 542 -28.91 -127.80 -24.57
N LEU A 543 -28.06 -126.77 -24.62
CA LEU A 543 -27.25 -126.45 -25.81
C LEU A 543 -26.28 -127.58 -26.17
N LYS A 544 -25.67 -128.27 -25.19
CA LYS A 544 -24.87 -129.48 -25.44
C LYS A 544 -25.68 -130.73 -25.85
N LYS A 545 -27.01 -130.72 -25.70
CA LYS A 545 -27.90 -131.80 -26.14
C LYS A 545 -28.53 -131.56 -27.52
N GLU A 546 -28.63 -130.31 -27.98
CA GLU A 546 -29.16 -129.99 -29.32
C GLU A 546 -28.10 -130.06 -30.43
N ASP A 547 -26.80 -130.02 -30.13
CA ASP A 547 -25.70 -130.29 -31.08
C ASP A 547 -25.51 -131.79 -31.44
N LYS A 548 -26.44 -132.68 -31.04
CA LYS A 548 -26.45 -134.11 -31.38
C LYS A 548 -27.82 -134.63 -31.81
N HIS A 549 -28.44 -134.05 -32.84
CA HIS A 549 -29.39 -134.80 -33.67
C HIS A 549 -29.57 -134.25 -35.09
N VAL A 550 -28.99 -134.96 -36.05
CA VAL A 550 -29.38 -134.97 -37.47
C VAL A 550 -30.70 -135.74 -37.58
N PRO A 551 -31.67 -135.29 -38.42
CA PRO A 551 -32.09 -136.17 -39.51
C PRO A 551 -32.35 -135.44 -40.84
N THR A 552 -31.90 -136.10 -41.90
CA THR A 552 -32.26 -135.91 -43.32
C THR A 552 -33.76 -136.04 -43.57
N PRO A 553 -34.36 -135.27 -44.50
CA PRO A 553 -35.69 -135.54 -45.05
C PRO A 553 -35.64 -136.33 -46.37
N TYR A 554 -36.58 -137.26 -46.50
CA TYR A 554 -36.96 -137.90 -47.76
C TYR A 554 -37.67 -136.90 -48.69
N VAL A 555 -37.41 -137.06 -49.98
CA VAL A 555 -37.92 -136.29 -51.12
C VAL A 555 -39.07 -137.06 -51.79
N CYS A 556 -40.11 -136.34 -52.24
CA CYS A 556 -40.84 -136.47 -53.53
C CYS A 556 -42.31 -136.04 -53.38
N SER A 557 -42.99 -135.45 -54.35
CA SER A 557 -42.62 -134.65 -55.52
C SER A 557 -43.95 -134.13 -56.05
N ARG A 558 -44.04 -132.82 -56.28
CA ARG A 558 -44.80 -132.28 -57.41
C ARG A 558 -43.97 -131.21 -58.09
N GLN A 559 -42.76 -131.59 -58.47
CA GLN A 559 -42.25 -131.58 -59.84
C GLN A 559 -40.85 -132.21 -59.77
N LEU A 560 -40.79 -133.42 -60.36
CA LEU A 560 -39.67 -134.33 -60.66
C LEU A 560 -38.50 -134.39 -59.67
#